data_AF-A0A0M3J9R4-F1
#
_entry.id   AF-A0A0M3J9R4-F1
#
_cell.length_a   1.000
_cell.length_b   1.000
_cell.length_c   1.000
_cell.angle_alpha   90.00
_cell.angle_beta   90.00
_cell.angle_gamma   90.00
#
_symmetry.space_group_name_H-M   'P 1'
#
loop_
_entity.id
_entity.type
_entity.pdbx_description
1 polymer ?
#
loop_
_entity_poly.entity_id
_entity_poly.type
_entity_poly.pdbx_seq_one_letter_code
_entity_poly.pdbx_strand_id
1 'polypeptide(L)'
;LNNCHLSIGFQASTVHLKNIHNSCIVLAPVSSSILIRNCSSVTLVAAAHQIRVHDSRELKLHIAVRSAIVIEDCDEFQIAPYRVKDVQLDWIDTNNNWRRVQDFNWLSDEPNPHWCLMSESEWCTFDLRTCQACSQ
;
A
#
# COMPACT_ATOMS: atom_id res chain seq x y z
N LEU A 1 5.88 -14.81 -4.52
CA LEU A 1 5.49 -15.25 -3.15
C LEU A 1 4.02 -15.68 -3.21
N ASN A 2 3.61 -16.72 -2.49
CA ASN A 2 2.21 -17.14 -2.45
C ASN A 2 1.86 -17.68 -1.06
N ASN A 3 0.74 -17.25 -0.48
CA ASN A 3 0.28 -17.65 0.85
C ASN A 3 1.33 -17.39 1.94
N CYS A 4 1.87 -16.16 1.97
CA CYS A 4 2.97 -15.77 2.84
C CYS A 4 2.63 -14.54 3.68
N HIS A 5 3.14 -14.50 4.91
CA HIS A 5 3.20 -13.29 5.73
C HIS A 5 4.67 -12.91 5.91
N LEU A 6 5.03 -11.70 5.47
CA LEU A 6 6.40 -11.22 5.47
C LEU A 6 6.48 -9.82 6.09
N SER A 7 7.42 -9.65 7.00
CA SER A 7 7.81 -8.34 7.52
C SER A 7 9.27 -8.04 7.18
N ILE A 8 9.52 -6.82 6.71
CA ILE A 8 10.87 -6.34 6.40
C ILE A 8 11.14 -5.12 7.28
N GLY A 9 11.98 -5.32 8.30
CA GLY A 9 12.27 -4.30 9.31
C GLY A 9 13.42 -3.34 9.00
N PHE A 10 14.11 -3.50 7.86
CA PHE A 10 15.20 -2.59 7.47
C PHE A 10 14.71 -1.53 6.47
N GLN A 11 15.34 -0.36 6.48
CA GLN A 11 15.02 0.73 5.55
C GLN A 11 15.64 0.46 4.17
N ALA A 12 14.81 0.09 3.20
CA ALA A 12 15.22 -0.02 1.81
C ALA A 12 15.11 1.33 1.09
N SER A 13 15.92 1.54 0.04
CA SER A 13 15.74 2.67 -0.87
C SER A 13 14.55 2.45 -1.81
N THR A 14 14.50 1.29 -2.43
CA THR A 14 13.47 0.89 -3.39
C THR A 14 13.06 -0.55 -3.15
N VAL A 15 11.76 -0.84 -3.28
CA VAL A 15 11.21 -2.19 -3.16
C VAL A 15 10.44 -2.55 -4.43
N HIS A 16 10.75 -3.71 -5.01
CA HIS A 16 10.00 -4.27 -6.13
C HIS A 16 9.24 -5.51 -5.67
N LEU A 17 7.91 -5.43 -5.70
CA LEU A 17 7.00 -6.54 -5.42
C LEU A 17 6.49 -7.09 -6.75
N LYS A 18 6.82 -8.34 -7.06
CA LYS A 18 6.46 -8.98 -8.33
C LYS A 18 5.94 -10.39 -8.10
N ASN A 19 4.86 -10.77 -8.77
CA ASN A 19 4.29 -12.12 -8.73
C ASN A 19 4.00 -12.57 -7.29
N ILE A 20 3.27 -11.73 -6.56
CA ILE A 20 2.89 -11.97 -5.16
C ILE A 20 1.39 -12.18 -5.09
N HIS A 21 0.97 -13.29 -4.49
CA HIS A 21 -0.43 -13.66 -4.41
C HIS A 21 -0.81 -14.10 -2.99
N ASN A 22 -2.03 -13.81 -2.55
CA ASN A 22 -2.58 -14.30 -1.29
C ASN A 22 -1.66 -14.05 -0.09
N SER A 23 -1.11 -12.84 0.04
CA SER A 23 -0.02 -12.58 0.99
C SER A 23 -0.20 -11.27 1.74
N CYS A 24 0.40 -11.17 2.94
CA CYS A 24 0.51 -9.94 3.70
C CYS A 24 1.98 -9.52 3.76
N ILE A 25 2.26 -8.26 3.43
CA ILE A 25 3.61 -7.70 3.45
C ILE A 25 3.60 -6.43 4.27
N VAL A 26 4.45 -6.38 5.30
CA VAL A 26 4.65 -5.20 6.14
C VAL A 26 6.07 -4.70 5.96
N LEU A 27 6.24 -3.45 5.53
CA LEU A 27 7.53 -2.84 5.27
C LEU A 27 7.80 -1.72 6.27
N ALA A 28 9.02 -1.68 6.79
CA ALA A 28 9.57 -0.45 7.34
C ALA A 28 9.59 0.64 6.25
N PRO A 29 9.64 1.93 6.62
CA PRO A 29 9.56 3.02 5.63
C PRO A 29 10.63 2.90 4.53
N VAL A 30 10.18 2.97 3.28
CA VAL A 30 11.01 2.94 2.08
C VAL A 30 11.36 4.37 1.69
N SER A 31 12.64 4.67 1.50
CA SER A 31 13.06 6.08 1.34
C SER A 31 12.69 6.70 -0.01
N SER A 32 12.54 5.88 -1.06
CA SER A 32 12.20 6.32 -2.42
C SER A 32 10.91 5.68 -2.92
N SER A 33 10.97 4.49 -3.52
CA SER A 33 9.88 4.01 -4.36
C SER A 33 9.50 2.56 -4.09
N ILE A 34 8.22 2.28 -4.32
CA ILE A 34 7.70 0.91 -4.36
C ILE A 34 7.07 0.68 -5.73
N LEU A 35 7.49 -0.38 -6.39
CA LEU A 35 6.91 -0.85 -7.66
C LEU A 35 6.24 -2.20 -7.42
N ILE A 36 4.96 -2.28 -7.72
CA ILE A 36 4.14 -3.48 -7.57
C ILE A 36 3.69 -3.93 -8.97
N ARG A 37 3.90 -5.21 -9.31
CA ARG A 37 3.53 -5.75 -10.62
C ARG A 37 3.04 -7.19 -10.55
N ASN A 38 1.94 -7.50 -11.23
CA ASN A 38 1.39 -8.86 -11.30
C ASN A 38 1.15 -9.44 -9.89
N CYS A 39 0.44 -8.70 -9.06
CA CYS A 39 0.08 -9.10 -7.71
C CYS A 39 -1.43 -9.23 -7.56
N SER A 40 -1.89 -10.19 -6.74
CA SER A 40 -3.32 -10.36 -6.50
C SER A 40 -3.65 -10.80 -5.08
N SER A 41 -4.73 -10.28 -4.51
CA SER A 41 -5.19 -10.66 -3.16
C SER A 41 -4.07 -10.43 -2.12
N VAL A 42 -3.46 -9.25 -2.15
CA VAL A 42 -2.33 -8.88 -1.29
C VAL A 42 -2.70 -7.70 -0.39
N THR A 43 -2.38 -7.85 0.90
CA THR A 43 -2.34 -6.73 1.84
C THR A 43 -0.92 -6.21 1.91
N LEU A 44 -0.70 -4.94 1.55
CA LEU A 44 0.58 -4.26 1.66
C LEU A 44 0.48 -3.12 2.67
N VAL A 45 1.39 -3.11 3.64
CA VAL A 45 1.56 -2.03 4.60
C VAL A 45 2.92 -1.39 4.34
N ALA A 46 2.93 -0.16 3.81
CA ALA A 46 4.18 0.48 3.41
C ALA A 46 4.12 2.01 3.39
N ALA A 47 5.25 2.65 3.66
CA ALA A 47 5.43 4.08 3.45
C ALA A 47 6.53 4.32 2.41
N ALA A 48 6.32 5.28 1.50
CA ALA A 48 7.27 5.60 0.44
C ALA A 48 7.17 7.06 -0.04
N HIS A 49 8.07 7.48 -0.91
CA HIS A 49 7.88 8.74 -1.66
C HIS A 49 6.87 8.54 -2.79
N GLN A 50 7.01 7.46 -3.55
CA GLN A 50 6.14 7.10 -4.67
C GLN A 50 5.77 5.62 -4.63
N ILE A 51 4.52 5.31 -4.98
CA ILE A 51 4.05 3.94 -5.20
C ILE A 51 3.50 3.85 -6.61
N ARG A 52 3.95 2.84 -7.35
CA ARG A 52 3.43 2.52 -8.69
C ARG A 52 2.95 1.09 -8.71
N VAL A 53 1.77 0.88 -9.26
CA VAL A 53 1.16 -0.44 -9.38
C VAL A 53 0.75 -0.68 -10.81
N HIS A 54 1.05 -1.87 -11.31
CA HIS A 54 0.75 -2.26 -12.68
C HIS A 54 0.21 -3.68 -12.72
N ASP A 55 -0.78 -3.96 -13.58
CA ASP A 55 -1.25 -5.33 -13.87
C ASP A 55 -1.52 -6.11 -12.58
N SER A 56 -2.34 -5.57 -11.69
CA SER A 56 -2.56 -6.14 -10.36
C SER A 56 -4.02 -5.97 -9.94
N ARG A 57 -4.51 -6.79 -9.03
CA ARG A 57 -5.93 -6.74 -8.60
C ARG A 57 -6.11 -7.11 -7.14
N GLU A 58 -7.26 -6.76 -6.56
CA GLU A 58 -7.62 -7.16 -5.19
C GLU A 58 -6.53 -6.77 -4.17
N LEU A 59 -6.04 -5.53 -4.23
CA LEU A 59 -5.00 -5.05 -3.34
C LEU A 59 -5.56 -4.21 -2.20
N LYS A 60 -5.15 -4.55 -0.98
CA LYS A 60 -5.40 -3.77 0.23
C LYS A 60 -4.14 -3.01 0.61
N LEU A 61 -4.09 -1.72 0.31
CA LEU A 61 -2.91 -0.88 0.53
C LEU A 61 -3.09 0.00 1.78
N HIS A 62 -2.39 -0.35 2.86
CA HIS A 62 -2.24 0.50 4.05
C HIS A 62 -0.99 1.35 3.91
N ILE A 63 -1.13 2.54 3.35
CA ILE A 63 0.01 3.28 2.81
C ILE A 63 0.08 4.73 3.27
N ALA A 64 1.30 5.24 3.29
CA ALA A 64 1.61 6.65 3.35
C ALA A 64 2.53 6.97 2.17
N VAL A 65 2.21 8.01 1.41
CA VAL A 65 3.03 8.46 0.29
C VAL A 65 3.37 9.93 0.41
N ARG A 66 4.62 10.32 0.17
CA ARG A 66 4.96 11.74 0.15
C ARG A 66 4.44 12.45 -1.09
N SER A 67 4.44 11.79 -2.25
CA SER A 67 4.09 12.42 -3.53
C SER A 67 2.84 11.80 -4.15
N ALA A 68 2.89 10.55 -4.61
CA ALA A 68 1.82 10.01 -5.44
C ALA A 68 1.72 8.49 -5.38
N ILE A 69 0.51 8.00 -5.65
CA ILE A 69 0.20 6.62 -6.00
C ILE A 69 -0.26 6.66 -7.46
N VAL A 70 0.32 5.82 -8.30
CA VAL A 70 -0.07 5.66 -9.70
C VAL A 70 -0.43 4.20 -9.94
N ILE A 71 -1.59 3.96 -10.54
CA ILE A 71 -2.05 2.63 -10.95
C ILE A 71 -2.29 2.59 -12.46
N GLU A 72 -2.04 1.44 -13.07
CA GLU A 72 -2.22 1.16 -14.50
C GLU A 72 -2.61 -0.32 -14.65
N ASP A 73 -3.63 -0.62 -15.47
CA ASP A 73 -4.18 -1.98 -15.62
C ASP A 73 -4.48 -2.65 -14.26
N CYS A 74 -5.20 -1.95 -13.39
CA CYS A 74 -5.49 -2.40 -12.03
C CYS A 74 -7.00 -2.43 -11.75
N ASP A 75 -7.44 -3.31 -10.84
CA ASP A 75 -8.86 -3.39 -10.43
C ASP A 75 -9.03 -3.87 -8.98
N GLU A 76 -10.15 -3.52 -8.33
CA GLU A 76 -10.49 -3.89 -6.95
C GLU A 76 -9.45 -3.48 -5.89
N PHE A 77 -9.02 -2.22 -5.91
CA PHE A 77 -8.07 -1.68 -4.94
C PHE A 77 -8.77 -1.00 -3.77
N GLN A 78 -8.23 -1.17 -2.56
CA GLN A 78 -8.70 -0.49 -1.37
C GLN A 78 -7.53 0.18 -0.66
N ILE A 79 -7.68 1.46 -0.32
CA ILE A 79 -6.62 2.25 0.31
C ILE A 79 -7.00 2.65 1.74
N ALA A 80 -6.05 2.51 2.65
CA ALA A 80 -6.14 2.90 4.05
C ALA A 80 -4.84 3.61 4.50
N PRO A 81 -4.86 4.36 5.60
CA PRO A 81 -3.64 4.99 6.10
C PRO A 81 -2.64 3.96 6.62
N TYR A 82 -1.35 4.23 6.42
CA TYR A 82 -0.26 3.48 7.04
C TYR A 82 -0.24 3.68 8.56
N ARG A 83 -0.37 2.58 9.31
CA ARG A 83 -0.28 2.56 10.76
C ARG A 83 0.57 1.36 11.19
N VAL A 84 1.79 1.63 11.61
CA VAL A 84 2.72 0.60 12.10
C VAL A 84 3.22 1.00 13.47
N LYS A 85 3.14 0.06 14.42
CA LYS A 85 3.57 0.27 15.80
C LYS A 85 5.05 0.64 15.86
N ASP A 86 5.38 1.60 16.73
CA ASP A 86 6.73 2.09 16.97
C ASP A 86 7.42 2.70 15.73
N VAL A 87 6.66 3.02 14.67
CA VAL A 87 7.15 3.72 13.48
C VAL A 87 6.48 5.08 13.37
N GLN A 88 7.29 6.14 13.45
CA GLN A 88 6.85 7.52 13.24
C GLN A 88 7.42 8.08 11.93
N LEU A 89 6.59 8.79 11.20
CA LEU A 89 6.97 9.48 9.97
C LEU A 89 6.73 10.98 10.17
N ASP A 90 7.76 11.80 10.07
CA ASP A 90 7.70 13.25 10.36
C ASP A 90 6.71 14.04 9.48
N TRP A 91 6.15 13.41 8.45
CA TRP A 91 5.29 14.01 7.44
C TRP A 91 3.90 13.39 7.37
N ILE A 92 3.57 12.37 8.17
CA ILE A 92 2.30 11.65 8.01
C ILE A 92 1.09 12.50 8.41
N ASP A 93 1.21 13.33 9.45
CA ASP A 93 0.09 14.16 9.94
C ASP A 93 -0.21 15.35 9.03
N THR A 94 0.75 15.76 8.21
CA THR A 94 0.62 16.90 7.28
C THR A 94 0.39 16.46 5.84
N ASN A 95 0.40 15.15 5.56
CA ASN A 95 0.33 14.62 4.20
C ASN A 95 -0.75 13.54 4.04
N ASN A 96 -1.80 13.91 3.31
CA ASN A 96 -2.93 13.03 2.97
C ASN A 96 -2.88 12.50 1.53
N ASN A 97 -1.71 12.49 0.88
CA ASN A 97 -1.59 12.04 -0.52
C ASN A 97 -1.96 10.57 -0.71
N TRP A 98 -1.98 9.76 0.35
CA TRP A 98 -2.50 8.40 0.31
C TRP A 98 -3.96 8.32 -0.11
N ARG A 99 -4.74 9.40 0.06
CA ARG A 99 -6.15 9.47 -0.37
C ARG A 99 -6.32 9.75 -1.87
N ARG A 100 -5.23 9.98 -2.61
CA ARG A 100 -5.25 10.42 -4.01
C ARG A 100 -4.49 9.41 -4.87
N VAL A 101 -5.23 8.53 -5.52
CA VAL A 101 -4.69 7.57 -6.49
C VAL A 101 -4.88 8.13 -7.89
N GLN A 102 -3.81 8.15 -8.67
CA GLN A 102 -3.85 8.49 -10.09
C GLN A 102 -3.98 7.19 -10.88
N ASP A 103 -5.07 7.03 -11.60
CA ASP A 103 -5.27 5.89 -12.49
C ASP A 103 -5.00 6.33 -13.92
N PHE A 104 -3.97 5.73 -14.52
CA PHE A 104 -3.51 6.10 -15.85
C PHE A 104 -4.52 5.76 -16.95
N ASN A 105 -5.34 4.72 -16.74
CA ASN A 105 -6.32 4.25 -17.71
C ASN A 105 -7.70 4.89 -17.54
N TRP A 106 -7.91 5.67 -16.46
CA TRP A 106 -9.18 6.33 -16.19
C TRP A 106 -9.12 7.82 -16.49
N LEU A 107 -9.52 8.19 -17.70
CA LEU A 107 -9.52 9.58 -18.19
C LEU A 107 -10.86 10.32 -17.96
N SER A 108 -11.74 9.74 -17.13
CA SER A 108 -13.09 10.26 -16.88
C SER A 108 -13.14 11.12 -15.61
N ASP A 109 -14.07 12.08 -15.57
CA ASP A 109 -14.40 12.86 -14.37
C ASP A 109 -15.33 12.11 -13.40
N GLU A 110 -15.85 10.95 -13.82
CA GLU A 110 -16.67 10.07 -12.98
C GLU A 110 -15.84 9.39 -11.87
N PRO A 111 -16.48 8.95 -10.77
CA PRO A 111 -15.81 8.16 -9.74
C PRO A 111 -15.05 6.97 -10.33
N ASN A 112 -13.79 6.84 -9.96
CA ASN A 112 -12.95 5.75 -10.44
C ASN A 112 -13.48 4.40 -9.91
N PRO A 113 -13.76 3.41 -10.77
CA PRO A 113 -14.31 2.12 -10.35
C PRO A 113 -13.25 1.15 -9.82
N HIS A 114 -11.98 1.35 -10.16
CA HIS A 114 -10.89 0.40 -9.89
C HIS A 114 -10.33 0.50 -8.47
N TRP A 115 -10.63 1.59 -7.74
CA TRP A 115 -10.15 1.76 -6.37
C TRP A 115 -11.12 2.55 -5.49
N CYS A 116 -11.08 2.30 -4.19
CA CYS A 116 -11.81 3.08 -3.21
C CYS A 116 -11.01 3.26 -1.91
N LEU A 117 -11.45 4.18 -1.05
CA LEU A 117 -10.94 4.30 0.31
C LEU A 117 -11.66 3.30 1.22
N MET A 118 -10.92 2.63 2.09
CA MET A 118 -11.51 1.81 3.16
C MET A 118 -12.22 2.69 4.19
N SER A 119 -13.31 2.16 4.77
CA SER A 119 -13.97 2.81 5.89
C SER A 119 -13.06 2.86 7.12
N GLU A 120 -13.24 3.84 8.00
CA GLU A 120 -12.40 3.99 9.20
C GLU A 120 -12.46 2.78 10.13
N SER A 121 -13.60 2.07 10.16
CA SER A 121 -13.78 0.82 10.91
C SER A 121 -12.92 -0.33 10.40
N GLU A 122 -12.45 -0.27 9.15
CA GLU A 122 -11.59 -1.29 8.54
C GLU A 122 -10.09 -0.94 8.68
N TRP A 123 -9.76 0.23 9.22
CA TRP A 123 -8.35 0.62 9.37
C TRP A 123 -7.67 -0.22 10.45
N CYS A 124 -6.54 -0.84 10.08
CA CYS A 124 -5.73 -1.66 10.97
C CYS A 124 -4.43 -0.95 11.34
N THR A 125 -3.92 -1.25 12.54
CA THR A 125 -2.53 -0.98 12.94
C THR A 125 -1.74 -2.27 12.86
N PHE A 126 -0.52 -2.24 12.35
CA PHE A 126 0.32 -3.43 12.14
C PHE A 126 1.58 -3.41 13.00
N ASP A 127 2.19 -4.58 13.22
CA ASP A 127 3.48 -4.72 13.89
C ASP A 127 4.50 -5.39 12.94
N LEU A 128 5.65 -4.73 12.74
CA LEU A 128 6.76 -5.25 11.92
C LEU A 128 7.32 -6.57 12.47
N ARG A 129 7.10 -6.90 13.74
CA ARG A 129 7.62 -8.14 14.35
C ARG A 129 6.71 -9.35 14.10
N THR A 130 5.40 -9.13 13.93
CA THR A 130 4.41 -10.22 13.86
C THR A 130 3.78 -10.38 12.48
N CYS A 131 3.94 -9.42 11.57
CA CYS A 131 3.30 -9.39 10.24
C CYS A 131 1.75 -9.40 10.30
N GLN A 132 1.15 -9.10 11.45
CA GLN A 132 -0.29 -9.17 11.69
C GLN A 132 -0.85 -7.79 12.02
N ALA A 133 -2.14 -7.60 11.73
CA ALA A 133 -2.90 -6.52 12.32
C ALA A 133 -2.93 -6.71 13.84
N CYS A 134 -2.61 -5.67 14.60
CA CYS A 134 -2.79 -5.65 16.05
C CYS A 134 -4.29 -5.79 16.35
N SER A 135 -4.63 -6.72 17.25
CA SER A 135 -5.96 -6.76 17.86
C SER A 135 -6.25 -5.38 18.48
N GLN A 136 -7.44 -4.84 18.24
CA GLN A 136 -7.91 -3.64 18.95
C GLN A 136 -7.96 -3.87 20.47
#